data_AF-A0A2T4LJU3-F1
#
_entry.id   AF-A0A2T4LJU3-F1
#
_cell.length_a   1.000
_cell.length_b   1.000
_cell.length_c   1.000
_cell.angle_alpha   90.00
_cell.angle_beta   90.00
_cell.angle_gamma   90.00
#
_symmetry.space_group_name_H-M   'P 1'
#
loop_
_entity.id
_entity.type
_entity.pdbx_description
1 polymer ?
#
loop_
_entity_poly.entity_id
_entity_poly.type
_entity_poly.pdbx_seq_one_letter_code
_entity_poly.pdbx_strand_id
1 'polypeptide(L)' 'TDKQNAMRNILAYESLVKGIVYQDSETPSYESQIDELGETSLAKKDIHIDETQFNELIEQFV' A
#
# COMPACT_ATOMS: atom_id res chain seq x y z
N THR A 1 13.41 -11.62 -7.38
CA THR A 1 13.56 -10.94 -8.69
C THR A 1 13.15 -11.80 -9.88
N ASP A 2 13.57 -13.07 -10.00
CA ASP A 2 13.15 -13.92 -11.14
C ASP A 2 11.87 -14.73 -10.84
N LYS A 3 10.71 -14.22 -11.27
CA LYS A 3 9.40 -14.84 -11.09
C LYS A 3 9.26 -16.16 -11.86
N GLN A 4 9.86 -16.27 -13.05
CA GLN A 4 9.73 -17.49 -13.86
C GLN A 4 10.52 -18.65 -13.25
N ASN A 5 11.72 -18.37 -12.72
CA ASN A 5 12.52 -19.37 -12.02
C ASN A 5 11.84 -19.83 -10.73
N ALA A 6 11.26 -18.91 -9.96
CA ALA A 6 10.47 -19.23 -8.76
C ALA A 6 9.33 -20.22 -9.07
N MET A 7 8.55 -19.97 -10.13
CA MET A 7 7.47 -20.86 -10.54
C MET A 7 7.96 -22.23 -11.00
N ARG A 8 9.11 -22.29 -11.70
CA ARG A 8 9.73 -23.57 -12.09
C ARG A 8 10.13 -24.40 -10.88
N ASN A 9 10.72 -23.78 -9.86
CA ASN A 9 11.13 -24.48 -8.64
C ASN A 9 9.92 -25.01 -7.86
N ILE A 10 8.83 -24.25 -7.76
CA ILE A 10 7.59 -24.73 -7.11
C ILE A 10 7.08 -26.01 -7.78
N LEU A 11 7.06 -26.04 -9.12
CA LEU A 11 6.61 -27.20 -9.88
C LEU A 11 7.58 -28.38 -9.75
N ALA A 12 8.90 -28.13 -9.79
CA ALA A 12 9.92 -29.16 -9.73
C ALA A 12 10.01 -29.87 -8.37
N TYR A 13 9.70 -29.15 -7.28
CA TYR A 13 9.73 -29.71 -5.92
C TYR A 13 8.33 -30.10 -5.42
N GLU A 14 7.35 -30.26 -6.31
CA GLU A 14 5.97 -30.64 -5.96
C GLU A 14 5.38 -29.75 -4.84
N SER A 15 5.65 -28.45 -4.91
CA SER A 15 5.29 -27.44 -3.89
C SER A 15 5.96 -27.60 -2.51
N LEU A 16 6.89 -28.56 -2.33
CA LEU A 16 7.64 -28.74 -1.09
C LEU A 16 8.93 -27.90 -1.10
N VAL A 17 8.76 -26.60 -0.96
CA VAL A 17 9.85 -25.61 -0.89
C VAL A 17 9.85 -24.92 0.47
N LYS A 18 11.04 -24.58 1.00
CA LYS A 18 11.19 -23.87 2.29
C LYS A 18 11.89 -22.53 2.09
N GLY A 19 11.42 -21.49 2.79
CA GLY A 19 11.99 -20.14 2.74
C GLY A 19 11.27 -19.20 1.75
N ILE A 20 11.93 -18.11 1.39
CA ILE A 20 11.38 -17.11 0.47
C ILE A 20 11.62 -17.58 -0.97
N VAL A 21 10.53 -17.81 -1.71
CA VAL A 21 10.57 -18.34 -3.07
C VAL A 21 10.65 -17.23 -4.12
N TYR A 22 10.07 -16.06 -3.82
CA TYR A 22 10.14 -14.87 -4.66
C TYR A 22 9.94 -13.61 -3.81
N GLN A 23 10.70 -12.56 -4.12
CA GLN A 23 10.50 -11.22 -3.61
C GLN A 23 10.73 -10.22 -4.74
N ASP A 24 9.85 -9.23 -4.80
CA ASP A 24 9.96 -8.06 -5.65
C ASP A 24 10.16 -6.83 -4.75
N SER A 25 11.30 -6.17 -4.88
CA SER A 25 11.65 -4.96 -4.14
C SER A 25 11.54 -3.69 -5.00
N GLU A 26 11.19 -3.83 -6.28
CA GLU A 26 11.18 -2.73 -7.25
C GLU A 26 9.77 -2.21 -7.46
N THR A 27 8.77 -3.10 -7.47
CA THR A 27 7.37 -2.69 -7.65
C THR A 27 6.94 -1.78 -6.50
N PRO A 28 6.50 -0.54 -6.79
CA PRO A 28 6.03 0.37 -5.76
C PRO A 28 4.88 -0.24 -4.97
N SER A 29 4.85 0.06 -3.68
CA SER A 29 3.73 -0.32 -2.82
C SER A 29 2.40 0.25 -3.35
N TYR A 30 1.29 -0.40 -3.01
CA TYR A 30 -0.03 0.10 -3.39
C TYR A 30 -0.29 1.51 -2.81
N GLU A 31 0.13 1.75 -1.57
CA GLU A 31 -0.02 3.07 -0.92
C GLU A 31 0.72 4.17 -1.68
N SER A 32 1.94 3.91 -2.15
CA SER A 32 2.74 4.88 -2.90
C SER A 32 2.21 5.21 -4.29
N GLN A 33 1.20 4.48 -4.76
CA GLN A 33 0.56 4.71 -6.06
C GLN A 33 -0.70 5.60 -5.95
N ILE A 34 -1.10 5.98 -4.74
CA ILE A 34 -2.28 6.81 -4.50
C ILE A 34 -1.79 8.20 -4.11
N ASP A 35 -1.85 9.15 -5.04
CA ASP A 35 -1.33 10.51 -4.85
C ASP A 35 -1.99 11.24 -3.67
N GLU A 36 -3.26 10.94 -3.39
CA GLU A 36 -4.03 11.55 -2.28
C GLU A 36 -3.64 10.96 -0.91
N LEU A 37 -3.00 9.79 -0.88
CA LEU A 37 -2.45 9.22 0.34
C LEU A 37 -1.08 9.86 0.61
N GLY A 38 -1.10 10.91 1.43
CA GLY A 38 0.15 11.49 1.96
C GLY A 38 0.96 10.48 2.80
N GLU A 39 2.23 10.80 3.05
CA GLU A 39 3.19 9.91 3.74
C GLU A 39 2.77 9.46 5.14
N THR A 40 1.90 10.22 5.81
CA THR A 40 1.42 9.90 7.15
C THR A 40 0.18 9.02 7.08
N SER A 41 0.29 7.82 7.66
CA SER A 41 -0.83 6.89 7.85
C SER A 41 -2.03 7.59 8.48
N LEU A 42 -3.23 7.31 7.94
CA LEU A 42 -4.50 7.87 8.42
C LEU A 42 -4.71 7.66 9.93
N ALA A 43 -4.23 6.54 10.49
CA ALA A 43 -4.35 6.25 11.92
C ALA A 43 -3.56 7.21 12.82
N LYS A 44 -2.60 7.95 12.26
CA LYS A 44 -1.76 8.92 12.97
C LYS A 44 -2.08 10.36 12.62
N LYS A 45 -2.95 10.59 11.64
CA LYS A 45 -3.38 11.94 11.30
C LYS A 45 -4.22 12.49 12.45
N ASP A 46 -3.94 13.75 12.81
CA ASP A 46 -4.85 14.49 13.66
C ASP A 46 -6.16 14.72 12.91
N ILE A 47 -7.26 14.38 13.55
CA ILE A 47 -8.62 14.51 13.00
C ILE A 47 -9.37 15.66 13.67
N HIS A 48 -8.69 16.45 14.51
CA HIS A 48 -9.27 17.65 15.07
C HIS A 48 -9.53 18.68 13.95
N ILE A 49 -10.73 19.26 13.98
CA ILE A 49 -11.18 20.29 13.05
C ILE A 49 -11.63 21.45 13.91
N ASP A 50 -11.10 22.64 13.65
CA ASP A 50 -11.57 23.85 14.32
C ASP A 50 -12.85 24.40 13.68
N GLU A 51 -13.51 25.32 14.38
CA GLU A 51 -14.78 25.88 13.94
C GLU A 51 -14.68 26.61 12.59
N THR A 52 -13.54 27.24 12.30
CA THR A 52 -13.33 27.95 11.03
C THR A 52 -13.24 26.95 9.88
N GLN A 53 -12.41 25.91 10.03
CA GLN A 53 -12.28 24.82 9.05
C GLN A 53 -13.60 24.08 8.82
N PHE A 54 -14.38 23.87 9.88
CA PHE A 54 -15.69 23.23 9.77
C PHE A 54 -16.67 24.08 8.94
N ASN A 55 -16.73 25.39 9.20
CA ASN A 55 -17.63 26.29 8.49
C ASN A 55 -17.26 26.38 6.99
N GLU A 56 -15.97 26.43 6.65
CA GLU A 56 -15.48 26.39 5.26
C GLU A 56 -15.88 25.09 4.53
N LEU A 57 -15.86 23.95 5.22
CA LEU A 57 -16.25 22.67 4.64
C LEU A 57 -17.75 22.60 4.33
N ILE A 58 -18.60 23.17 5.18
CA ILE A 58 -20.06 23.14 5.00
C ILE A 58 -20.53 24.11 3.92
N GLU A 59 -19.83 25.22 3.69
CA GLU A 59 -20.15 26.18 2.62
C GLU A 59 -20.22 25.53 1.24
N GLN A 60 -19.45 24.46 0.99
CA GLN A 60 -19.45 23.73 -0.28
C GLN A 60 -20.71 22.86 -0.50
N PHE A 61 -21.57 22.69 0.51
CA PHE A 61 -22.77 21.86 0.46
C PHE A 61 -24.09 22.65 0.47
N VAL A 62 -24.03 23.99 0.57
CA VAL A 62 -25.19 24.90 0.63
C VAL A 62 -25.31 25.69 -0.67
#